data_AF-A0A818WFK7-F1
#
_entry.id   AF-A0A818WFK7-F1
#
_cell.length_a   1.000
_cell.length_b   1.000
_cell.length_c   1.000
_cell.angle_alpha   90.00
_cell.angle_beta   90.00
_cell.angle_gamma   90.00
#
_symmetry.space_group_name_H-M   'P 1'
#
loop_
_entity.id
_entity.type
_entity.pdbx_description
1 polymer ?
#
loop_
_entity_poly.entity_id
_entity_poly.type
_entity_poly.pdbx_seq_one_letter_code
_entity_poly.pdbx_strand_id
1 'polypeptide(L)'
;MPAGGHHEINIRLGIGGTLCGLDRTGIMNLLDALNLPSPIQKHKYRETQEFILNYVEKAQEQSMITAVEEAVVEADGVRDLVASGDGAWLTQGHSSLHGIATLCSTTANRKVIDTNWCSETWTKTSGAKKKEMIHEMFCRFLSIYKIKYTSYIGDGDAKVHSFLTSNPPYPGVTIKELEDTNHIAKRMLSRIKKIKQENGKVTNRRKKRTTAAANNSCIESDDEMLFMLNDKNSVDITQDLIGLELTDDDTNTDYEPGEDD
;
A
#
# COMPACT_ATOMS: atom_id res chain seq x y z
N MET A 1 -19.41 15.30 -24.99
CA MET A 1 -18.48 14.15 -24.98
C MET A 1 -17.98 13.96 -26.39
N PRO A 2 -16.65 13.85 -26.65
CA PRO A 2 -16.20 13.46 -27.98
C PRO A 2 -16.57 12.00 -28.20
N ALA A 3 -17.25 11.72 -29.32
CA ALA A 3 -17.61 10.40 -29.78
C ALA A 3 -16.39 9.76 -30.44
N GLY A 4 -15.74 8.82 -29.75
CA GLY A 4 -14.66 8.00 -30.28
C GLY A 4 -14.37 6.89 -29.27
N GLY A 5 -14.98 5.72 -29.48
CA GLY A 5 -14.80 4.57 -28.59
C GLY A 5 -13.35 4.12 -28.53
N HIS A 6 -12.92 3.64 -27.37
CA HIS A 6 -11.60 3.05 -27.19
C HIS A 6 -11.67 1.57 -27.59
N HIS A 7 -10.74 1.09 -28.41
CA HIS A 7 -10.68 -0.33 -28.71
C HIS A 7 -10.39 -1.13 -27.44
N GLU A 8 -11.25 -2.10 -27.13
CA GLU A 8 -11.12 -2.95 -25.94
C GLU A 8 -9.73 -3.59 -25.82
N ILE A 9 -9.18 -4.06 -26.95
CA ILE A 9 -7.84 -4.66 -26.98
C ILE A 9 -6.75 -3.69 -26.53
N ASN A 10 -6.87 -2.40 -26.86
CA ASN A 10 -5.92 -1.38 -26.46
C ASN A 10 -6.05 -1.06 -24.96
N ILE A 11 -7.29 -1.08 -24.43
CA ILE A 11 -7.53 -0.93 -22.99
C ILE A 11 -6.91 -2.11 -22.24
N ARG A 12 -7.19 -3.35 -22.66
CA ARG A 12 -6.65 -4.57 -22.03
C ARG A 12 -5.13 -4.61 -22.08
N LEU A 13 -4.53 -4.22 -23.21
CA LEU A 13 -3.09 -4.11 -23.35
C LEU A 13 -2.51 -3.03 -22.44
N GLY A 14 -3.18 -1.88 -22.32
CA GLY A 14 -2.79 -0.80 -21.42
C GLY A 14 -2.82 -1.23 -19.95
N ILE A 15 -3.88 -1.92 -19.52
CA ILE A 15 -4.01 -2.48 -18.18
C ILE A 15 -2.93 -3.55 -17.93
N GLY A 16 -2.81 -4.52 -18.83
CA GLY A 16 -1.83 -5.60 -18.72
C GLY A 16 -0.39 -5.08 -18.67
N GLY A 17 -0.05 -4.11 -19.51
CA GLY A 17 1.24 -3.44 -19.49
C GLY A 17 1.53 -2.79 -18.15
N THR A 18 0.61 -1.97 -17.63
CA THR A 18 0.75 -1.31 -16.32
C THR A 18 0.93 -2.31 -15.18
N LEU A 19 0.14 -3.40 -15.15
CA LEU A 19 0.26 -4.45 -14.14
C LEU A 19 1.60 -5.18 -14.19
N CYS A 20 2.18 -5.32 -15.39
CA CYS A 20 3.51 -5.91 -15.58
C CYS A 20 4.65 -4.89 -15.42
N GLY A 21 4.36 -3.62 -15.11
CA GLY A 21 5.37 -2.56 -15.03
C GLY A 21 6.01 -2.21 -16.38
N LEU A 22 5.30 -2.47 -17.48
CA LEU A 22 5.72 -2.15 -18.84
C LEU A 22 5.12 -0.80 -19.25
N ASP A 23 5.98 0.11 -19.69
CA ASP A 23 5.56 1.31 -20.41
C ASP A 23 5.26 0.98 -21.88
N ARG A 24 4.89 1.99 -22.68
CA ARG A 24 4.66 1.80 -24.13
C ARG A 24 5.85 1.12 -24.81
N THR A 25 7.07 1.52 -24.44
CA THR A 25 8.31 0.95 -25.00
C THR A 25 8.46 -0.52 -24.65
N GLY A 26 8.23 -0.88 -23.39
CA GLY A 26 8.23 -2.26 -22.92
C GLY A 26 7.17 -3.12 -23.61
N ILE A 27 5.97 -2.56 -23.83
CA ILE A 27 4.90 -3.22 -24.58
C ILE A 27 5.31 -3.43 -26.04
N MET A 28 5.88 -2.42 -26.71
CA MET A 28 6.36 -2.55 -28.09
C MET A 28 7.43 -3.65 -28.19
N ASN A 29 8.43 -3.63 -27.30
CA ASN A 29 9.47 -4.66 -27.26
C ASN A 29 8.90 -6.07 -27.02
N LEU A 30 7.89 -6.20 -26.16
CA LEU A 30 7.22 -7.48 -25.90
C LEU A 30 6.52 -7.99 -27.17
N LEU A 31 5.80 -7.12 -27.87
CA LEU A 31 5.04 -7.51 -29.06
C LEU A 31 5.96 -7.82 -30.24
N ASP A 32 7.04 -7.05 -30.40
CA ASP A 32 8.09 -7.34 -31.37
C ASP A 32 8.72 -8.71 -31.11
N ALA A 33 9.01 -9.04 -29.84
CA ALA A 33 9.54 -10.35 -29.46
C ALA A 33 8.58 -11.52 -29.73
N LEU A 34 7.27 -11.24 -29.71
CA LEU A 34 6.21 -12.20 -30.05
C LEU A 34 5.86 -12.21 -31.55
N ASN A 35 6.52 -11.38 -32.36
CA ASN A 35 6.21 -11.18 -33.78
C ASN A 35 4.75 -10.77 -34.01
N LEU A 36 4.23 -9.89 -33.14
CA LEU A 36 2.91 -9.28 -33.22
C LEU A 36 3.02 -7.84 -33.72
N PRO A 37 2.02 -7.33 -34.48
CA PRO A 37 2.03 -5.95 -34.96
C PRO A 37 1.94 -4.96 -33.80
N SER A 38 2.61 -3.81 -33.95
CA SER A 38 2.52 -2.71 -32.98
C SER A 38 1.06 -2.23 -32.88
N PRO A 39 0.42 -2.35 -31.70
CA PRO A 39 -1.01 -2.14 -31.60
C PRO A 39 -1.39 -0.69 -31.41
N ILE A 40 -0.46 0.19 -30.98
CA ILE A 40 -0.86 1.51 -30.50
C ILE A 40 0.13 2.62 -30.84
N GLN A 41 -0.35 3.56 -31.67
CA GLN A 41 0.30 4.85 -31.91
C GLN A 41 0.43 5.63 -30.59
N LYS A 42 1.51 6.41 -30.44
CA LYS A 42 1.83 7.10 -29.18
C LYS A 42 0.68 7.94 -28.61
N HIS A 43 -0.04 8.68 -29.46
CA HIS A 43 -1.16 9.52 -29.01
C HIS A 43 -2.36 8.68 -28.53
N LYS A 44 -2.71 7.61 -29.25
CA LYS A 44 -3.77 6.66 -28.86
C LYS A 44 -3.45 5.91 -27.57
N TYR A 45 -2.18 5.59 -27.36
CA TYR A 45 -1.74 4.98 -26.10
C TYR A 45 -1.98 5.94 -24.94
N ARG A 46 -1.64 7.22 -25.11
CA ARG A 46 -1.87 8.24 -24.07
C ARG A 46 -3.35 8.45 -23.79
N GLU A 47 -4.18 8.60 -24.83
CA GLU A 47 -5.65 8.71 -24.68
C GLU A 47 -6.23 7.50 -23.92
N THR A 48 -5.77 6.29 -24.24
CA THR A 48 -6.21 5.07 -23.57
C THR A 48 -5.76 5.01 -22.11
N GLN A 49 -4.52 5.43 -21.81
CA GLN A 49 -4.03 5.51 -20.44
C GLN A 49 -4.78 6.55 -19.60
N GLU A 50 -5.11 7.71 -20.18
CA GLU A 50 -5.94 8.73 -19.53
C GLU A 50 -7.35 8.20 -19.23
N PHE A 51 -7.95 7.47 -20.17
CA PHE A 51 -9.23 6.80 -19.97
C PHE A 51 -9.19 5.77 -18.82
N ILE A 52 -8.18 4.88 -18.84
CA ILE A 52 -7.99 3.87 -17.79
C ILE A 52 -7.80 4.54 -16.43
N LEU A 53 -6.96 5.57 -16.35
CA LEU A 53 -6.69 6.28 -15.10
C LEU A 53 -7.97 6.86 -14.50
N ASN A 54 -8.76 7.59 -15.28
CA ASN A 54 -10.02 8.18 -14.82
C ASN A 54 -11.05 7.11 -14.39
N TYR A 55 -11.06 5.94 -15.05
CA TYR A 55 -11.91 4.84 -14.63
C TYR A 55 -11.46 4.27 -13.26
N VAL A 56 -10.16 4.00 -13.12
CA VAL A 56 -9.56 3.45 -11.89
C VAL A 56 -9.74 4.40 -10.72
N GLU A 57 -9.57 5.72 -10.91
CA GLU A 57 -9.77 6.73 -9.88
C GLU A 57 -11.22 6.74 -9.36
N LYS A 58 -12.21 6.60 -10.25
CA LYS A 58 -13.63 6.52 -9.85
C LYS A 58 -13.94 5.22 -9.10
N ALA A 59 -13.43 4.09 -9.59
CA ALA A 59 -13.60 2.80 -8.92
C ALA A 59 -12.95 2.81 -7.53
N GLN A 60 -11.77 3.42 -7.41
CA GLN A 60 -11.06 3.63 -6.16
C GLN A 60 -11.87 4.49 -5.18
N GLU A 61 -12.43 5.61 -5.64
CA GLU A 61 -13.26 6.49 -4.80
C GLU A 61 -14.48 5.72 -4.24
N GLN A 62 -15.20 4.99 -5.10
CA GLN A 62 -16.36 4.22 -4.68
C GLN A 62 -16.00 3.08 -3.71
N SER A 63 -14.87 2.41 -3.96
CA SER A 63 -14.34 1.36 -3.08
C SER A 63 -13.98 1.92 -1.70
N MET A 64 -13.31 3.07 -1.65
CA MET A 64 -12.95 3.73 -0.39
C MET A 64 -14.17 4.22 0.40
N ILE A 65 -15.17 4.80 -0.27
CA ILE A 65 -16.44 5.20 0.38
C ILE A 65 -17.08 3.99 1.06
N THR A 66 -17.18 2.88 0.35
CA THR A 66 -17.77 1.63 0.86
C THR A 66 -16.96 1.07 2.03
N ALA A 67 -15.63 1.06 1.91
CA ALA A 67 -14.73 0.61 2.98
C ALA A 67 -14.88 1.44 4.26
N VAL A 68 -15.10 2.74 4.13
CA VAL A 68 -15.33 3.64 5.27
C VAL A 68 -16.66 3.34 5.94
N GLU A 69 -17.73 3.14 5.17
CA GLU A 69 -19.05 2.81 5.72
C GLU A 69 -19.03 1.48 6.47
N GLU A 70 -18.40 0.45 5.90
CA GLU A 70 -18.20 -0.84 6.56
C GLU A 70 -17.41 -0.70 7.86
N ALA A 71 -16.33 0.10 7.86
CA ALA A 71 -15.54 0.34 9.07
C ALA A 71 -16.36 1.02 10.18
N VAL A 72 -17.29 1.92 9.83
CA VAL A 72 -18.22 2.55 10.79
C VAL A 72 -19.23 1.55 11.32
N VAL A 73 -19.77 0.67 10.47
CA VAL A 73 -20.69 -0.38 10.88
C VAL A 73 -20.01 -1.36 11.85
N GLU A 74 -18.78 -1.77 11.55
CA GLU A 74 -17.97 -2.65 12.42
C GLU A 74 -17.60 -1.97 13.75
N ALA A 75 -17.55 -0.65 13.78
CA ALA A 75 -17.32 0.14 14.99
C ALA A 75 -18.62 0.45 15.76
N ASP A 76 -19.70 -0.31 15.56
CA ASP A 76 -21.02 -0.08 16.18
C ASP A 76 -21.58 1.33 15.94
N GLY A 77 -21.27 1.92 14.78
CA GLY A 77 -21.68 3.28 14.41
C GLY A 77 -20.79 4.40 14.97
N VAL A 78 -19.71 4.07 15.67
CA VAL A 78 -18.74 5.04 16.18
C VAL A 78 -17.96 5.65 15.01
N ARG A 79 -17.96 6.99 14.92
CA ARG A 79 -17.27 7.77 13.88
C ARG A 79 -15.89 8.27 14.29
N ASP A 80 -15.36 7.72 15.37
CA ASP A 80 -14.02 7.93 15.87
C ASP A 80 -13.20 6.66 15.60
N LEU A 81 -12.60 6.59 14.41
CA LEU A 81 -11.93 5.39 13.93
C LEU A 81 -10.45 5.36 14.35
N VAL A 82 -9.89 4.16 14.27
CA VAL A 82 -8.46 3.91 14.39
C VAL A 82 -7.94 3.61 12.99
N ALA A 83 -6.87 4.30 12.58
CA ALA A 83 -6.22 4.05 11.29
C ALA A 83 -4.80 3.54 11.47
N SER A 84 -4.41 2.61 10.59
CA SER A 84 -3.01 2.30 10.36
C SER A 84 -2.55 3.00 9.09
N GLY A 85 -1.36 3.61 9.12
CA GLY A 85 -0.82 4.30 7.96
C GLY A 85 0.59 3.89 7.62
N ASP A 86 0.82 3.64 6.34
CA ASP A 86 2.16 3.36 5.83
C ASP A 86 2.43 4.00 4.47
N GLY A 87 3.71 4.10 4.11
CA GLY A 87 4.16 4.59 2.81
C GLY A 87 5.01 3.57 2.08
N ALA A 88 4.96 3.62 0.75
CA ALA A 88 5.83 2.87 -0.14
C ALA A 88 6.53 3.80 -1.12
N TRP A 89 7.73 3.43 -1.56
CA TRP A 89 8.59 4.22 -2.44
C TRP A 89 9.04 3.35 -3.60
N LEU A 90 9.14 3.96 -4.78
CA LEU A 90 9.49 3.24 -6.01
C LEU A 90 10.88 2.57 -5.93
N THR A 91 11.82 3.15 -5.19
CA THR A 91 13.16 2.60 -5.00
C THR A 91 13.40 2.17 -3.57
N GLN A 92 14.18 1.11 -3.42
CA GLN A 92 14.66 0.65 -2.13
C GLN A 92 15.51 1.75 -1.44
N GLY A 93 15.33 1.90 -0.13
CA GLY A 93 16.07 2.89 0.67
C GLY A 93 15.41 4.26 0.79
N HIS A 94 14.13 4.38 0.42
CA HIS A 94 13.33 5.62 0.56
C HIS A 94 13.99 6.84 -0.08
N SER A 95 14.79 6.63 -1.12
CA SER A 95 15.50 7.67 -1.88
C SER A 95 14.69 8.17 -3.07
N SER A 96 13.64 7.43 -3.45
CA SER A 96 12.75 7.81 -4.54
C SER A 96 12.05 9.13 -4.26
N LEU A 97 11.96 9.93 -5.32
CA LEU A 97 11.15 11.13 -5.35
C LEU A 97 9.65 10.83 -5.43
N HIS A 98 9.28 9.65 -5.93
CA HIS A 98 7.93 9.14 -6.04
C HIS A 98 7.61 8.19 -4.88
N GLY A 99 6.50 8.47 -4.19
CA GLY A 99 6.02 7.63 -3.11
C GLY A 99 4.51 7.72 -2.93
N ILE A 100 3.93 6.64 -2.41
CA ILE A 100 2.52 6.54 -2.06
C ILE A 100 2.40 6.35 -0.55
N ALA A 101 1.36 6.91 0.05
CA ALA A 101 0.95 6.66 1.42
C ALA A 101 -0.48 6.14 1.41
N THR A 102 -0.76 5.21 2.32
CA THR A 102 -2.05 4.54 2.44
C THR A 102 -2.51 4.60 3.88
N LEU A 103 -3.81 4.75 4.09
CA LEU A 103 -4.47 4.55 5.37
C LEU A 103 -5.41 3.36 5.25
N CYS A 104 -5.33 2.50 6.24
CA CYS A 104 -6.15 1.30 6.36
C CYS A 104 -6.97 1.33 7.64
N SER A 105 -8.19 0.82 7.57
CA SER A 105 -8.99 0.52 8.74
C SER A 105 -8.30 -0.56 9.57
N THR A 106 -8.38 -0.45 10.89
CA THR A 106 -7.89 -1.48 11.83
C THR A 106 -9.03 -2.35 12.37
N THR A 107 -10.21 -2.30 11.76
CA THR A 107 -11.34 -3.16 12.10
C THR A 107 -11.07 -4.62 11.67
N ALA A 108 -12.03 -5.51 11.88
CA ALA A 108 -11.85 -6.93 11.56
C ALA A 108 -11.62 -7.13 10.05
N ASN A 109 -12.39 -6.42 9.22
CA ASN A 109 -12.16 -6.37 7.78
C ASN A 109 -11.28 -5.16 7.44
N ARG A 110 -9.97 -5.37 7.46
CA ARG A 110 -8.98 -4.34 7.13
C ARG A 110 -9.07 -4.00 5.64
N LYS A 111 -9.54 -2.78 5.35
CA LYS A 111 -9.61 -2.23 3.99
C LYS A 111 -8.83 -0.93 3.90
N VAL A 112 -8.34 -0.62 2.71
CA VAL A 112 -7.77 0.69 2.41
C VAL A 112 -8.92 1.70 2.38
N ILE A 113 -8.85 2.69 3.25
CA ILE A 113 -9.89 3.71 3.41
C ILE A 113 -9.45 5.05 2.82
N ASP A 114 -8.13 5.21 2.59
CA ASP A 114 -7.63 6.38 1.90
C ASP A 114 -6.21 6.17 1.32
N THR A 115 -5.84 6.91 0.27
CA THR A 115 -4.46 6.96 -0.26
C THR A 115 -4.03 8.35 -0.70
N ASN A 116 -2.73 8.67 -0.61
CA ASN A 116 -2.16 9.89 -1.14
C ASN A 116 -0.81 9.58 -1.82
N TRP A 117 -0.38 10.38 -2.79
CA TRP A 117 0.88 10.15 -3.51
C TRP A 117 1.68 11.45 -3.65
N CYS A 118 2.99 11.33 -3.85
CA CYS A 118 3.89 12.45 -4.10
C CYS A 118 4.87 12.14 -5.23
N SER A 119 5.34 13.17 -5.93
CA SER A 119 6.32 13.09 -7.02
C SER A 119 7.49 14.07 -6.84
N GLU A 120 8.34 14.17 -7.86
CA GLU A 120 9.59 14.97 -7.91
C GLU A 120 9.47 16.42 -7.48
N THR A 121 8.28 17.01 -7.55
CA THR A 121 8.04 18.40 -7.14
C THR A 121 8.22 18.62 -5.64
N TRP A 122 8.19 17.56 -4.82
CA TRP A 122 8.44 17.65 -3.39
C TRP A 122 9.93 17.53 -3.06
N THR A 123 10.54 18.63 -2.61
CA THR A 123 11.95 18.75 -2.20
C THR A 123 12.27 18.15 -0.82
N LYS A 124 11.30 17.48 -0.17
CA LYS A 124 11.42 16.95 1.19
C LYS A 124 11.94 15.51 1.21
N THR A 125 12.51 15.10 2.34
CA THR A 125 12.92 13.70 2.56
C THR A 125 11.71 12.77 2.61
N SER A 126 11.89 11.49 2.31
CA SER A 126 10.83 10.46 2.29
C SER A 126 10.03 10.38 3.60
N GLY A 127 10.70 10.38 4.76
CA GLY A 127 10.00 10.42 6.05
C GLY A 127 9.20 11.71 6.28
N ALA A 128 9.68 12.84 5.74
CA ALA A 128 8.94 14.10 5.78
C ALA A 128 7.76 14.12 4.79
N LYS A 129 7.89 13.44 3.65
CA LYS A 129 6.79 13.21 2.69
C LYS A 129 5.67 12.39 3.33
N LYS A 130 6.00 11.22 3.89
CA LYS A 130 5.03 10.30 4.52
C LYS A 130 4.15 11.01 5.56
N LYS A 131 4.76 11.71 6.53
CA LYS A 131 3.99 12.35 7.62
C LYS A 131 3.04 13.45 7.12
N GLU A 132 3.43 14.19 6.07
CA GLU A 132 2.59 15.23 5.49
C GLU A 132 1.45 14.65 4.66
N MET A 133 1.74 13.60 3.86
CA MET A 133 0.72 12.87 3.11
C MET A 133 -0.35 12.27 4.03
N ILE A 134 0.08 11.63 5.13
CA ILE A 134 -0.83 11.09 6.15
C ILE A 134 -1.63 12.22 6.82
N HIS A 135 -0.99 13.33 7.18
CA HIS A 135 -1.69 14.48 7.76
C HIS A 135 -2.76 15.05 6.81
N GLU A 136 -2.44 15.20 5.52
CA GLU A 136 -3.39 15.65 4.51
C GLU A 136 -4.59 14.70 4.41
N MET A 137 -4.35 13.39 4.43
CA MET A 137 -5.40 12.36 4.44
C MET A 137 -6.30 12.53 5.68
N PHE A 138 -5.73 12.72 6.87
CA PHE A 138 -6.49 12.96 8.10
C PHE A 138 -7.39 14.20 7.98
N CYS A 139 -6.87 15.30 7.43
CA CYS A 139 -7.62 16.54 7.24
C CYS A 139 -8.78 16.38 6.25
N ARG A 140 -8.54 15.77 5.09
CA ARG A 140 -9.60 15.60 4.08
C ARG A 140 -10.62 14.55 4.46
N PHE A 141 -10.25 13.55 5.25
CA PHE A 141 -11.17 12.53 5.76
C PHE A 141 -12.32 13.15 6.58
N LEU A 142 -12.01 14.16 7.40
CA LEU A 142 -13.04 14.93 8.11
C LEU A 142 -13.93 15.71 7.14
N SER A 143 -13.35 16.32 6.11
CA SER A 143 -14.09 17.11 5.13
C SER A 143 -15.07 16.27 4.32
N ILE A 144 -14.63 15.10 3.86
CA ILE A 144 -15.38 14.21 2.95
C ILE A 144 -16.40 13.38 3.74
N TYR A 145 -15.95 12.62 4.75
CA TYR A 145 -16.78 11.60 5.40
C TYR A 145 -17.46 12.08 6.69
N LYS A 146 -17.05 13.24 7.22
CA LYS A 146 -17.45 13.70 8.57
C LYS A 146 -17.11 12.68 9.67
N ILE A 147 -15.99 11.98 9.50
CA ILE A 147 -15.44 10.97 10.42
C ILE A 147 -14.05 11.45 10.84
N LYS A 148 -13.63 11.11 12.06
CA LYS A 148 -12.30 11.46 12.59
C LYS A 148 -11.52 10.20 12.89
N TYR A 149 -10.20 10.28 12.73
CA TYR A 149 -9.29 9.31 13.34
C TYR A 149 -8.89 9.78 14.72
N THR A 150 -9.11 8.97 15.75
CA THR A 150 -8.69 9.33 17.12
C THR A 150 -7.40 8.64 17.54
N SER A 151 -7.03 7.58 16.83
CA SER A 151 -5.81 6.82 17.10
C SER A 151 -5.12 6.43 15.81
N TYR A 152 -3.79 6.34 15.87
CA TYR A 152 -2.93 6.03 14.74
C TYR A 152 -1.97 4.89 15.11
N ILE A 153 -1.91 3.86 14.25
CA ILE A 153 -0.92 2.79 14.31
C ILE A 153 0.12 3.02 13.21
N GLY A 154 1.37 3.28 13.61
CA GLY A 154 2.51 3.36 12.70
C GLY A 154 3.46 2.17 12.84
N ASP A 155 4.20 1.86 11.77
CA ASP A 155 5.33 0.92 11.76
C ASP A 155 6.55 1.47 12.54
N GLY A 156 6.35 1.87 13.80
CA GLY A 156 7.39 2.34 14.71
C GLY A 156 8.08 3.65 14.34
N ASP A 157 7.67 4.31 13.25
CA ASP A 157 8.15 5.66 12.91
C ASP A 157 7.37 6.71 13.72
N ALA A 158 7.89 7.00 14.92
CA ALA A 158 7.35 8.00 15.84
C ALA A 158 7.23 9.42 15.22
N LYS A 159 7.86 9.66 14.06
CA LYS A 159 7.82 10.96 13.36
C LYS A 159 6.43 11.33 12.84
N VAL A 160 5.61 10.35 12.45
CA VAL A 160 4.25 10.63 11.98
C VAL A 160 3.38 11.11 13.13
N HIS A 161 3.36 10.37 14.24
CA HIS A 161 2.59 10.75 15.43
C HIS A 161 3.05 12.11 16.01
N SER A 162 4.36 12.31 16.11
CA SER A 162 4.93 13.60 16.54
C SER A 162 4.47 14.76 15.66
N PHE A 163 4.35 14.53 14.35
CA PHE A 163 3.88 15.53 13.40
C PHE A 163 2.39 15.81 13.53
N LEU A 164 1.56 14.77 13.67
CA LEU A 164 0.12 14.90 13.91
C LEU A 164 -0.20 15.58 15.25
N THR A 165 0.67 15.42 16.25
CA THR A 165 0.52 16.12 17.54
C THR A 165 0.91 17.59 17.43
N SER A 166 1.95 17.90 16.65
CA SER A 166 2.41 19.28 16.42
C SER A 166 1.48 20.05 15.47
N ASN A 167 0.83 19.34 14.54
CA ASN A 167 -0.11 19.86 13.56
C ASN A 167 -1.41 19.07 13.69
N PRO A 168 -2.26 19.40 14.68
CA PRO A 168 -3.47 18.65 14.94
C PRO A 168 -4.41 18.77 13.74
N PRO A 169 -4.86 17.65 13.14
CA PRO A 169 -5.76 17.69 11.99
C PRO A 169 -7.16 18.19 12.36
N TYR A 170 -7.52 18.13 13.66
CA TYR A 170 -8.83 18.52 14.17
C TYR A 170 -8.71 19.46 15.38
N PRO A 171 -9.58 20.47 15.52
CA PRO A 171 -9.58 21.35 16.68
C PRO A 171 -9.87 20.58 17.98
N GLY A 172 -8.97 20.69 18.97
CA GLY A 172 -9.17 20.13 20.31
C GLY A 172 -9.10 18.61 20.43
N VAL A 173 -8.63 17.90 19.38
CA VAL A 173 -8.45 16.44 19.40
C VAL A 173 -6.97 16.11 19.33
N THR A 174 -6.50 15.29 20.26
CA THR A 174 -5.14 14.73 20.24
C THR A 174 -5.18 13.29 19.74
N ILE A 175 -4.41 13.00 18.69
CA ILE A 175 -4.29 11.65 18.13
C ILE A 175 -3.50 10.76 19.11
N LYS A 176 -4.06 9.61 19.48
CA LYS A 176 -3.38 8.61 20.31
C LYS A 176 -2.45 7.75 19.44
N GLU A 177 -1.20 7.61 19.84
CA GLU A 177 -0.31 6.62 19.23
C GLU A 177 -0.64 5.24 19.79
N LEU A 178 -0.86 4.29 18.89
CA LEU A 178 -0.98 2.88 19.20
C LEU A 178 0.22 2.15 18.62
N GLU A 179 0.78 1.23 19.39
CA GLU A 179 1.96 0.49 18.98
C GLU A 179 1.56 -0.77 18.21
N ASP A 180 2.22 -1.03 17.08
CA ASP A 180 2.04 -2.28 16.34
C ASP A 180 2.61 -3.48 17.11
N THR A 181 1.87 -4.60 17.05
CA THR A 181 2.28 -5.93 17.52
C THR A 181 3.68 -6.35 17.07
N ASN A 182 4.10 -6.06 15.83
CA ASN A 182 5.45 -6.38 15.37
C ASN A 182 6.52 -5.61 16.18
N HIS A 183 6.24 -4.36 16.52
CA HIS A 183 7.12 -3.54 17.35
C HIS A 183 7.21 -4.05 18.78
N ILE A 184 6.05 -4.44 19.35
CA ILE A 184 5.99 -5.09 20.66
C ILE A 184 6.85 -6.37 20.66
N ALA A 185 6.68 -7.22 19.65
CA ALA A 185 7.44 -8.47 19.51
C ALA A 185 8.95 -8.22 19.34
N LYS A 186 9.37 -7.28 18.48
CA LYS A 186 10.77 -6.87 18.31
C LYS A 186 11.39 -6.39 19.62
N ARG A 187 10.64 -5.62 20.41
CA ARG A 187 11.10 -5.12 21.72
C ARG A 187 11.22 -6.27 22.74
N MET A 188 10.27 -7.19 22.78
CA MET A 188 10.35 -8.40 23.61
C MET A 188 11.57 -9.25 23.25
N LEU A 189 11.77 -9.53 21.96
CA LEU A 189 12.92 -10.28 21.45
C LEU A 189 14.25 -9.61 21.85
N SER A 190 14.32 -8.28 21.76
CA SER A 190 15.50 -7.51 22.16
C SER A 190 15.80 -7.66 23.66
N ARG A 191 14.76 -7.66 24.52
CA ARG A 191 14.93 -7.92 25.97
C ARG A 191 15.44 -9.33 26.24
N ILE A 192 14.89 -10.34 25.58
CA ILE A 192 15.33 -11.74 25.72
C ILE A 192 16.79 -11.89 25.28
N LYS A 193 17.19 -11.30 24.15
CA LYS A 193 18.58 -11.30 23.67
C LYS A 193 19.53 -10.65 24.68
N LYS A 194 19.14 -9.54 25.30
CA LYS A 194 19.94 -8.87 26.33
C LYS A 194 20.15 -9.75 27.57
N ILE A 195 19.09 -10.39 28.06
CA ILE A 195 19.16 -11.33 29.19
C ILE A 195 20.07 -12.52 28.86
N LYS A 196 19.97 -13.08 27.64
CA LYS A 196 20.84 -14.18 27.18
C LYS A 196 22.31 -13.76 27.14
N GLN A 197 22.62 -12.55 26.68
CA GLN A 197 23.98 -12.02 26.65
C GLN A 197 24.54 -11.79 28.06
N GLU A 198 23.73 -11.25 28.98
CA GLU A 198 24.11 -11.03 30.37
C GLU A 198 24.34 -12.37 31.10
N ASN A 199 23.47 -13.36 30.89
CA ASN A 199 23.63 -14.71 31.44
C ASN A 199 24.82 -15.46 30.81
N GLY A 200 25.07 -15.29 29.51
CA GLY A 200 26.25 -15.82 28.83
C GLY A 200 27.57 -15.28 29.40
N LYS A 201 27.62 -13.98 29.73
CA LYS A 201 28.77 -13.36 30.41
C LYS A 201 28.98 -13.92 31.83
N VAL A 202 27.92 -14.25 32.56
CA VAL A 202 28.00 -14.89 33.89
C VAL A 202 28.52 -16.33 33.79
N THR A 203 28.14 -17.08 32.74
CA THR A 203 28.65 -18.45 32.54
C THR A 203 30.12 -18.51 32.15
N ASN A 204 30.66 -17.52 31.40
CA ASN A 204 32.09 -17.47 31.07
C ASN A 204 32.98 -17.10 32.27
N ARG A 205 32.47 -16.35 33.26
CA ARG A 205 33.18 -16.15 34.55
C ARG A 205 33.17 -17.40 35.44
N ARG A 206 32.20 -18.30 35.27
CA ARG A 206 32.07 -19.55 36.02
C ARG A 206 32.64 -20.79 35.32
N LYS A 207 33.20 -20.67 34.11
CA LYS A 207 33.89 -21.78 33.39
C LYS A 207 35.33 -22.04 33.87
N LYS A 208 35.60 -21.80 35.16
CA LYS A 208 36.72 -22.40 35.88
C LYS A 208 36.16 -23.22 37.04
N ARG A 209 35.33 -24.22 36.73
CA ARG A 209 35.18 -25.48 37.49
C ARG A 209 34.16 -26.41 36.82
N THR A 210 34.67 -27.61 36.54
CA THR A 210 34.01 -28.92 36.34
C THR A 210 33.08 -29.11 35.14
N THR A 211 33.58 -29.95 34.24
CA THR A 211 32.90 -30.71 33.18
C THR A 211 31.81 -31.64 33.72
N ALA A 212 30.59 -31.54 33.20
CA ALA A 212 29.65 -32.67 33.07
C ALA A 212 28.57 -32.31 32.05
N ALA A 213 28.23 -33.28 31.21
CA ALA A 213 27.33 -33.19 30.07
C ALA A 213 25.87 -32.91 30.47
N ALA A 214 25.14 -32.22 29.59
CA ALA A 214 23.70 -32.37 29.44
C ALA A 214 23.30 -31.97 28.01
N ASN A 215 22.90 -32.98 27.24
CA ASN A 215 22.11 -32.82 26.02
C ASN A 215 20.77 -32.17 26.39
N ASN A 216 20.26 -31.27 25.55
CA ASN A 216 18.82 -31.10 25.34
C ASN A 216 18.58 -30.37 24.02
N SER A 217 17.98 -31.12 23.11
CA SER A 217 17.32 -30.70 21.88
C SER A 217 16.04 -29.94 22.20
N CYS A 218 15.85 -28.74 21.64
CA CYS A 218 14.56 -28.08 21.47
C CYS A 218 14.57 -27.51 20.05
N ILE A 219 14.08 -28.28 19.07
CA ILE A 219 12.71 -28.20 18.51
C ILE A 219 12.48 -26.83 17.88
N GLU A 220 12.52 -26.86 16.56
CA GLU A 220 12.32 -25.78 15.59
C GLU A 220 10.94 -25.14 15.78
N SER A 221 10.92 -23.81 15.96
CA SER A 221 9.73 -22.99 16.11
C SER A 221 9.44 -22.15 14.86
N ASP A 222 9.96 -22.58 13.70
CA ASP A 222 9.95 -21.76 12.49
C ASP A 222 8.72 -22.04 11.60
N ASP A 223 8.00 -23.16 11.82
CA ASP A 223 6.87 -23.56 10.97
C ASP A 223 5.55 -22.82 11.30
N GLU A 224 5.40 -22.24 12.49
CA GLU A 224 4.17 -21.49 12.85
C GLU A 224 4.15 -20.05 12.33
N MET A 225 5.30 -19.45 12.02
CA MET A 225 5.37 -18.07 11.50
C MET A 225 4.96 -18.00 10.02
N LEU A 226 5.15 -19.09 9.27
CA LEU A 226 4.86 -19.16 7.83
C LEU A 226 3.36 -19.26 7.55
N PHE A 227 2.55 -19.64 8.53
CA PHE A 227 1.10 -19.77 8.39
C PHE A 227 0.34 -18.43 8.53
N MET A 228 0.95 -17.42 9.17
CA MET A 228 0.31 -16.10 9.38
C MET A 228 0.41 -15.17 8.16
N LEU A 229 1.17 -15.54 7.13
CA LEU A 229 1.34 -14.74 5.90
C LEU A 229 0.37 -15.14 4.77
N ASN A 230 -0.54 -16.08 5.02
CA ASN A 230 -1.50 -16.56 4.02
C ASN A 230 -2.88 -15.92 4.24
N ASP A 231 -2.94 -14.60 4.32
CA ASP A 231 -4.19 -13.85 4.30
C ASP A 231 -4.74 -13.90 2.87
N LYS A 232 -5.59 -14.91 2.61
CA LYS A 232 -6.24 -15.18 1.32
C LYS A 232 -7.33 -14.18 0.93
N ASN A 233 -7.42 -13.04 1.63
CA ASN A 233 -8.49 -12.06 1.45
C ASN A 233 -8.03 -10.73 0.84
N SER A 234 -6.83 -10.67 0.24
CA SER A 234 -6.51 -9.60 -0.71
C SER A 234 -7.29 -9.81 -2.00
N VAL A 235 -8.57 -9.45 -2.00
CA VAL A 235 -9.42 -9.40 -3.19
C VAL A 235 -8.93 -8.23 -4.06
N ASP A 236 -7.93 -8.57 -4.86
CA ASP A 236 -7.63 -8.18 -6.24
C ASP A 236 -8.45 -7.00 -6.83
N ILE A 237 -7.94 -5.77 -6.67
CA ILE A 237 -8.24 -4.66 -7.61
C ILE A 237 -7.91 -5.12 -9.05
N THR A 238 -6.96 -6.04 -9.19
CA THR A 238 -6.58 -6.73 -10.42
C THR A 238 -7.71 -7.56 -11.03
N GLN A 239 -8.54 -8.25 -10.24
CA GLN A 239 -9.70 -9.01 -10.75
C GLN A 239 -10.84 -8.09 -11.14
N ASP A 240 -11.03 -6.97 -10.44
CA ASP A 240 -11.99 -5.93 -10.84
C ASP A 240 -11.53 -5.21 -12.13
N LEU A 241 -10.22 -5.00 -12.30
CA LEU A 241 -9.61 -4.49 -13.54
C LEU A 241 -9.67 -5.49 -14.70
N ILE A 242 -9.54 -6.79 -14.42
CA ILE A 242 -9.61 -7.85 -15.44
C ILE A 242 -11.06 -8.15 -15.82
N GLY A 243 -11.99 -8.04 -14.85
CA GLY A 243 -13.44 -8.22 -14.97
C GLY A 243 -14.20 -6.97 -15.41
N LEU A 244 -13.50 -5.94 -15.90
CA LEU A 244 -14.06 -4.77 -16.57
C LEU A 244 -14.97 -5.22 -17.73
N GLU A 245 -16.28 -5.32 -17.48
CA GLU A 245 -17.32 -5.38 -18.52
C GLU A 245 -17.43 -3.98 -19.13
N LEU A 246 -16.65 -3.72 -20.17
CA LEU A 246 -16.80 -2.52 -21.00
C LEU A 246 -18.14 -2.66 -21.74
N THR A 247 -19.05 -1.70 -21.55
CA THR A 247 -20.33 -1.68 -22.25
C THR A 247 -20.13 -1.42 -23.74
N ASP A 248 -20.99 -1.99 -24.59
CA ASP A 248 -20.88 -1.91 -26.06
C ASP A 248 -20.73 -0.47 -26.60
N ASP A 249 -21.25 0.52 -25.88
CA ASP A 249 -21.15 1.95 -26.22
C ASP A 249 -19.71 2.52 -26.19
N ASP A 250 -18.77 1.86 -25.49
CA ASP A 250 -17.39 2.33 -25.30
C ASP A 250 -16.39 1.70 -26.29
N THR A 251 -16.82 0.71 -27.07
CA THR A 251 -15.93 -0.08 -27.94
C THR A 251 -16.15 0.24 -29.42
N ASN A 252 -15.05 0.44 -30.15
CA ASN A 252 -15.08 0.48 -31.61
C ASN A 252 -14.43 -0.81 -32.14
N THR A 253 -15.01 -1.46 -33.15
CA THR A 253 -14.56 -2.79 -33.63
C THR A 253 -13.48 -2.74 -34.70
N ASP A 254 -13.15 -1.55 -35.22
CA ASP A 254 -12.28 -1.43 -36.39
C ASP A 254 -10.85 -1.05 -35.99
N TYR A 255 -10.01 -2.05 -35.75
CA TYR A 255 -8.58 -1.89 -35.48
C TYR A 255 -7.82 -1.58 -36.78
N GLU A 256 -7.17 -0.42 -36.86
CA GLU A 256 -6.19 -0.10 -37.91
C GLU A 256 -4.76 -0.16 -37.35
N PRO A 257 -3.85 -0.95 -37.95
CA PRO A 257 -2.46 -1.01 -37.51
C PRO A 257 -1.75 0.33 -37.75
N GLY A 258 -0.97 0.79 -36.77
CA GLY A 258 -0.22 2.04 -36.90
C GLY A 258 1.08 1.85 -37.68
N GLU A 259 1.26 2.59 -38.78
CA GLU A 259 2.57 2.83 -39.38
C GLU A 259 3.28 3.97 -38.64
N ASP A 260 4.60 3.82 -38.44
CA ASP A 260 5.43 4.79 -37.71
C ASP A 260 5.77 6.00 -38.59
N ASP A 261 5.39 7.20 -38.14
CA ASP A 261 5.96 8.51 -38.53
C ASP A 261 6.60 9.19 -37.30
#